data_AF-A0A915Q4D4-F1
#
_entry.id   AF-A0A915Q4D4-F1
#
_cell.length_a   1.000
_cell.length_b   1.000
_cell.length_c   1.000
_cell.angle_alpha   90.00
_cell.angle_beta   90.00
_cell.angle_gamma   90.00
#
_symmetry.space_group_name_H-M   'P 1'
#
loop_
_entity.id
_entity.type
_entity.pdbx_description
1 polymer ?
#
loop_
_entity_poly.entity_id
_entity_poly.type
_entity_poly.pdbx_seq_one_letter_code
_entity_poly.pdbx_strand_id
1 'polypeptide(L)'
;MEKMAFTKDWIVVMAEKDESSLSAANAWMKTIDLSSSVISPFTAGYIINSISYRFACMIFVLWNLLSVFIEGYIIIKVYSAVPELAIREPSPREKEAKIKCCTKCPYFIQQIGKWLALFYIYYQQNVFTAAFGLTLLYMTVLGFDGIAISYAKSEGLSALWLGILRSVGAAFGIIGAFLYSVIETRSSARKSGLIGMIIWWQQMQDSFTFIRNKNESEIDSHSIEWSTWTSGGHSIISAFTMLIGIAVARLGLYMADLSISQIMQETVLEGERNTVFGVQDSIAQFFSVLKR
;
A
#
# COMPACT_ATOMS: atom_id res chain seq x y z
N MET A 1 -8.37 -13.04 -1.73
CA MET A 1 -8.64 -13.61 -0.39
C MET A 1 -7.40 -14.33 0.14
N GLU A 2 -6.72 -15.14 -0.67
CA GLU A 2 -5.45 -15.82 -0.34
C GLU A 2 -4.33 -14.86 0.06
N LYS A 3 -4.11 -13.80 -0.72
CA LYS A 3 -3.16 -12.74 -0.39
C LYS A 3 -3.39 -12.13 1.00
N MET A 4 -4.65 -11.95 1.41
CA MET A 4 -4.95 -11.39 2.73
C MET A 4 -4.62 -12.38 3.84
N ALA A 5 -4.94 -13.67 3.68
CA ALA A 5 -4.58 -14.70 4.65
C ALA A 5 -3.05 -14.84 4.79
N PHE A 6 -2.30 -14.82 3.69
CA PHE A 6 -0.85 -14.94 3.72
C PHE A 6 -0.17 -13.70 4.32
N THR A 7 -0.49 -12.52 3.78
CA THR A 7 0.16 -11.25 4.16
C THR A 7 -0.29 -10.74 5.53
N LYS A 8 -1.46 -11.14 6.05
CA LYS A 8 -1.97 -10.61 7.32
C LYS A 8 -1.92 -11.63 8.46
N ASP A 9 -2.00 -12.92 8.17
CA ASP A 9 -2.10 -13.95 9.20
C ASP A 9 -0.83 -14.82 9.25
N TRP A 10 -0.41 -15.37 8.11
CA TRP A 10 0.75 -16.27 8.05
C TRP A 10 2.08 -15.55 8.31
N ILE A 11 2.21 -14.31 7.85
CA ILE A 11 3.43 -13.52 8.07
C ILE A 11 3.70 -13.28 9.57
N VAL A 12 2.65 -13.18 10.38
CA VAL A 12 2.79 -12.93 11.82
C VAL A 12 3.38 -14.16 12.50
N VAL A 13 2.82 -15.33 12.20
CA VAL A 13 3.28 -16.62 12.74
C VAL A 13 4.71 -16.94 12.27
N MET A 14 5.03 -16.67 11.00
CA MET A 14 6.38 -16.90 10.46
C MET A 14 7.42 -15.94 11.06
N ALA A 15 7.07 -14.66 11.23
CA ALA A 15 7.98 -13.68 11.81
C ALA A 15 8.29 -13.97 13.28
N GLU A 16 7.30 -14.46 14.04
CA GLU A 16 7.47 -14.89 15.44
C GLU A 16 8.43 -16.07 15.57
N LYS A 17 8.33 -17.07 14.67
CA LYS A 17 9.19 -18.25 14.68
C LYS A 17 10.65 -17.96 14.29
N ASP A 18 10.88 -17.06 13.33
CA ASP A 18 12.22 -16.74 12.83
C ASP A 18 12.94 -15.64 13.66
N GLU A 19 12.37 -15.18 14.78
CA GLU A 19 12.80 -13.99 15.56
C GLU A 19 13.02 -12.73 14.69
N SER A 20 12.46 -12.74 13.48
CA SER A 20 12.65 -11.69 12.49
C SER A 20 11.68 -10.55 12.78
N SER A 21 12.12 -9.31 12.53
CA SER A 21 11.25 -8.16 12.75
C SER A 21 10.03 -8.24 11.82
N LEU A 22 8.82 -8.28 12.40
CA LEU A 22 7.54 -8.31 11.69
C LEU A 22 7.44 -7.18 10.65
N SER A 23 8.03 -6.02 10.93
CA SER A 23 8.10 -4.90 10.00
C SER A 23 9.00 -5.12 8.81
N ALA A 24 10.13 -5.81 8.99
CA ALA A 24 10.98 -6.18 7.87
C ALA A 24 10.22 -7.11 6.93
N ALA A 25 9.51 -8.11 7.47
CA ALA A 25 8.68 -9.02 6.69
C ALA A 25 7.55 -8.26 5.95
N ASN A 26 6.83 -7.38 6.64
CA ASN A 26 5.78 -6.55 6.04
C ASN A 26 6.31 -5.61 4.95
N ALA A 27 7.48 -4.99 5.17
CA ALA A 27 8.12 -4.12 4.19
C ALA A 27 8.60 -4.88 2.95
N TRP A 28 9.15 -6.09 3.12
CA TRP A 28 9.50 -6.98 2.02
C TRP A 28 8.29 -7.37 1.19
N MET A 29 7.19 -7.75 1.85
CA MET A 29 5.93 -8.08 1.16
C MET A 29 5.43 -6.91 0.32
N LYS A 30 5.45 -5.71 0.88
CA LYS A 30 5.02 -4.49 0.19
C LYS A 30 5.91 -4.13 -0.99
N THR A 31 7.22 -4.34 -0.85
CA THR A 31 8.21 -4.11 -1.92
C THR A 31 7.98 -5.06 -3.09
N ILE A 32 7.70 -6.34 -2.82
CA ILE A 32 7.37 -7.33 -3.86
C ILE A 32 6.10 -6.91 -4.60
N ASP A 33 5.04 -6.54 -3.88
CA ASP A 33 3.79 -6.06 -4.49
C ASP A 33 4.01 -4.84 -5.40
N LEU A 34 4.76 -3.85 -4.91
CA LEU A 34 4.98 -2.62 -5.63
C LEU A 34 5.87 -2.85 -6.86
N SER A 35 6.92 -3.66 -6.74
CA SER A 35 7.77 -4.02 -7.88
C SER A 35 7.00 -4.78 -8.97
N SER A 36 6.18 -5.77 -8.59
CA SER A 36 5.32 -6.51 -9.52
C SER A 36 4.33 -5.57 -10.23
N SER A 37 3.78 -4.58 -9.52
CA SER A 37 2.84 -3.61 -10.11
C SER A 37 3.48 -2.72 -11.20
N VAL A 38 4.79 -2.51 -11.14
CA VAL A 38 5.57 -1.72 -12.11
C VAL A 38 6.04 -2.60 -13.27
N ILE A 39 6.51 -3.81 -12.98
CA ILE A 39 7.05 -4.74 -13.98
C ILE A 39 5.94 -5.34 -14.85
N SER A 40 4.74 -5.57 -14.27
CA SER A 40 3.64 -6.24 -14.97
C SER A 40 3.17 -5.47 -16.24
N PRO A 41 2.86 -4.17 -16.20
CA PRO A 41 2.46 -3.42 -17.41
C PRO A 41 3.56 -3.35 -18.46
N PHE A 42 4.83 -3.25 -18.05
CA PHE A 42 5.96 -3.22 -18.97
C PHE A 42 6.11 -4.54 -19.71
N THR A 43 6.09 -5.65 -18.98
CA THR A 43 6.21 -7.00 -19.54
C THR A 43 5.02 -7.32 -20.43
N ALA A 44 3.80 -6.98 -19.99
CA ALA A 44 2.61 -7.18 -20.79
C ALA A 44 2.62 -6.35 -22.08
N GLY A 45 3.03 -5.08 -22.01
CA GLY A 45 3.17 -4.21 -23.17
C GLY A 45 4.21 -4.73 -24.18
N TYR A 46 5.35 -5.21 -23.69
CA TYR A 46 6.38 -5.82 -24.54
C TYR A 46 5.85 -7.07 -25.27
N ILE A 47 5.21 -8.01 -24.56
CA ILE A 47 4.67 -9.24 -25.14
C ILE A 47 3.61 -8.93 -26.22
N ILE A 48 2.70 -7.98 -25.95
CA ILE A 48 1.62 -7.60 -26.87
C ILE A 48 2.17 -6.90 -28.12
N ASN A 49 3.26 -6.13 -28.01
CA ASN A 49 3.84 -5.41 -29.14
C ASN A 49 4.78 -6.27 -30.00
N SER A 50 5.43 -7.28 -29.40
CA SER A 50 6.39 -8.13 -30.10
C SER A 50 5.77 -9.35 -30.79
N ILE A 51 4.58 -9.79 -30.38
CA ILE A 51 3.97 -11.05 -30.82
C ILE A 51 2.50 -10.83 -31.21
N SER A 52 1.99 -11.62 -32.17
CA SER A 52 0.57 -11.63 -32.50
C SER A 52 -0.32 -11.93 -31.28
N TYR A 53 -1.44 -11.20 -31.17
CA TYR A 53 -2.36 -11.22 -30.04
C TYR A 53 -2.80 -12.63 -29.62
N ARG A 54 -3.06 -13.53 -30.58
CA ARG A 54 -3.47 -14.93 -30.30
C ARG A 54 -2.40 -15.69 -29.51
N PHE A 55 -1.13 -15.54 -29.89
CA PHE A 55 -0.02 -16.19 -29.20
C PHE A 55 0.27 -15.53 -27.86
N ALA A 56 0.15 -14.19 -27.76
CA ALA A 56 0.25 -13.48 -26.49
C ALA A 56 -0.80 -13.98 -25.46
N CYS A 57 -2.07 -14.14 -25.89
CA CYS A 57 -3.11 -14.72 -25.03
C CYS A 57 -2.80 -16.14 -24.58
N MET A 58 -2.31 -17.01 -25.48
CA MET A 58 -1.92 -18.38 -25.11
C MET A 58 -0.78 -18.39 -24.07
N ILE A 59 0.21 -17.51 -24.22
CA ILE A 59 1.29 -17.35 -23.23
C ILE A 59 0.73 -16.96 -21.87
N PHE A 60 -0.17 -15.96 -21.79
CA PHE A 60 -0.77 -15.56 -20.52
C PHE A 60 -1.59 -16.66 -19.86
N VAL A 61 -2.38 -17.42 -20.63
CA VAL A 61 -3.15 -18.54 -20.10
C VAL A 61 -2.23 -19.63 -19.55
N LEU A 62 -1.20 -20.00 -20.32
CA LEU A 62 -0.22 -21.01 -19.89
C LEU A 62 0.55 -20.55 -18.65
N TRP A 63 0.96 -19.28 -18.60
CA TRP A 63 1.65 -18.70 -17.45
C TRP A 63 0.80 -18.73 -16.18
N ASN A 64 -0.47 -18.32 -16.27
CA ASN A 64 -1.40 -18.37 -15.13
C ASN A 64 -1.62 -19.81 -14.66
N LEU A 65 -1.80 -20.75 -15.58
CA LEU A 65 -1.98 -22.16 -15.26
C LEU A 65 -0.77 -22.73 -14.52
N LEU A 66 0.45 -22.48 -15.03
CA LEU A 66 1.69 -22.89 -14.37
C LEU A 66 1.87 -22.21 -13.01
N SER A 67 1.52 -20.93 -12.89
CA SER A 67 1.61 -20.18 -11.64
C SER A 67 0.78 -20.80 -10.52
N VAL A 68 -0.46 -21.25 -10.81
CA VAL A 68 -1.33 -21.90 -9.83
C VAL A 68 -0.72 -23.20 -9.31
N PHE A 69 -0.12 -24.02 -10.19
CA PHE A 69 0.53 -25.27 -9.76
C PHE A 69 1.76 -25.01 -8.88
N ILE A 70 2.60 -24.05 -9.26
CA ILE A 70 3.79 -23.67 -8.49
C ILE A 70 3.39 -23.11 -7.12
N GLU A 71 2.40 -22.21 -7.09
CA GLU A 71 1.86 -21.61 -5.87
C GLU A 71 1.32 -22.68 -4.91
N GLY A 72 0.47 -23.59 -5.42
CA GLY A 72 -0.06 -24.69 -4.63
C GLY A 72 1.04 -25.56 -4.03
N TYR A 73 2.10 -25.87 -4.80
CA TYR A 73 3.23 -26.63 -4.29
C TYR A 73 3.99 -25.89 -3.17
N ILE A 74 4.24 -24.59 -3.32
CA ILE A 74 4.93 -23.78 -2.30
C ILE A 74 4.10 -23.71 -1.03
N ILE A 75 2.79 -23.47 -1.12
CA ILE A 75 1.89 -23.38 0.03
C ILE A 75 1.91 -24.68 0.84
N ILE A 76 1.82 -25.84 0.18
CA ILE A 76 1.86 -27.14 0.85
C ILE A 76 3.20 -27.34 1.56
N LYS A 77 4.31 -26.97 0.91
CA LYS A 77 5.65 -27.08 1.49
C LYS A 77 5.82 -26.18 2.72
N VAL A 78 5.35 -24.94 2.64
CA VAL A 78 5.39 -23.97 3.75
C VAL A 78 4.52 -24.42 4.91
N TYR A 79 3.30 -24.88 4.63
CA TYR A 79 2.38 -25.41 5.64
C TYR A 79 2.97 -26.63 6.37
N SER A 80 3.69 -27.49 5.63
CA SER A 80 4.38 -28.65 6.21
C SER A 80 5.61 -28.26 7.06
N ALA A 81 6.25 -27.13 6.77
CA ALA A 81 7.44 -26.65 7.47
C ALA A 81 7.12 -25.88 8.76
N VAL A 82 5.92 -25.28 8.86
CA VAL A 82 5.49 -24.49 10.02
C VAL A 82 4.21 -25.10 10.60
N PRO A 83 4.30 -26.11 11.49
CA PRO A 83 3.14 -26.80 12.04
C PRO A 83 2.27 -25.90 12.95
N GLU A 84 2.82 -24.77 13.43
CA GLU A 84 2.09 -23.74 14.17
C GLU A 84 0.97 -23.11 13.34
N LEU A 85 1.07 -23.08 12.00
CA LEU A 85 0.00 -22.63 11.10
C LEU A 85 -1.22 -23.58 11.11
N ALA A 86 -1.05 -24.82 11.54
CA ALA A 86 -2.12 -25.82 11.60
C ALA A 86 -2.94 -25.71 12.90
N ILE A 87 -2.37 -25.12 13.94
CA ILE A 87 -2.98 -25.02 15.26
C ILE A 87 -3.75 -23.69 15.32
N ARG A 88 -5.07 -23.75 15.12
CA ARG A 88 -5.98 -22.61 15.35
C ARG A 88 -6.55 -22.63 16.77
N GLU A 89 -5.75 -22.99 17.77
CA GLU A 89 -6.24 -23.01 19.13
C GLU A 89 -6.18 -21.61 19.73
N PRO A 90 -7.34 -21.01 20.07
CA PRO A 90 -7.34 -19.68 20.65
C PRO A 90 -6.63 -19.72 22.00
N SER A 91 -5.65 -18.84 22.19
CA SER A 91 -4.93 -18.77 23.46
C SER A 91 -5.91 -18.51 24.62
N PRO A 92 -5.59 -18.87 25.88
CA PRO A 92 -6.47 -18.61 27.02
C PRO A 92 -6.88 -17.14 27.15
N ARG A 93 -5.96 -16.21 26.82
CA ARG A 93 -6.22 -14.76 26.75
C ARG A 93 -7.18 -14.40 25.62
N GLU A 94 -7.12 -15.13 24.52
CA GLU A 94 -8.00 -14.97 23.36
C GLU A 94 -9.44 -15.43 23.64
N LYS A 95 -9.59 -16.53 24.39
CA LYS A 95 -10.89 -17.00 24.86
C LYS A 95 -11.55 -15.97 25.77
N GLU A 96 -10.82 -15.40 26.73
CA GLU A 96 -11.34 -14.35 27.62
C GLU A 96 -11.70 -13.05 26.86
N ALA A 97 -10.89 -12.66 25.88
CA ALA A 97 -11.14 -11.48 25.05
C ALA A 97 -12.33 -11.67 24.10
N LYS A 98 -12.45 -12.83 23.44
CA LYS A 98 -13.64 -13.19 22.64
C LYS A 98 -14.91 -13.25 23.48
N ILE A 99 -14.84 -13.82 24.69
CA ILE A 99 -15.98 -13.86 25.61
C ILE A 99 -16.44 -12.44 25.95
N LYS A 100 -15.52 -11.50 26.25
CA LYS A 100 -15.82 -10.08 26.51
C LYS A 100 -16.34 -9.32 25.28
N CYS A 101 -15.80 -9.57 24.09
CA CYS A 101 -16.22 -8.91 22.85
C CYS A 101 -17.63 -9.39 22.42
N CYS A 102 -17.89 -10.70 22.50
CA CYS A 102 -19.18 -11.29 22.18
C CYS A 102 -20.28 -10.96 23.22
N THR A 103 -19.96 -10.75 24.50
CA THR A 103 -20.97 -10.37 25.51
C THR A 103 -21.46 -8.92 25.39
N LYS A 104 -20.73 -8.04 24.70
CA LYS A 104 -21.14 -6.64 24.50
C LYS A 104 -22.05 -6.41 23.28
N CYS A 105 -22.22 -7.41 22.40
CA CYS A 105 -23.07 -7.24 21.22
C CYS A 105 -24.56 -7.27 21.60
N PRO A 106 -25.32 -6.17 21.37
CA PRO A 106 -26.77 -6.21 21.56
C PRO A 106 -27.38 -7.21 20.58
N TYR A 107 -28.22 -8.13 21.06
CA TYR A 107 -28.93 -9.12 20.23
C TYR A 107 -29.68 -8.46 19.04
N PHE A 108 -30.11 -7.20 19.24
CA PHE A 108 -30.75 -6.36 18.24
C PHE A 108 -29.87 -6.09 17.00
N ILE A 109 -28.56 -5.87 17.15
CA ILE A 109 -27.64 -5.62 16.02
C ILE A 109 -27.42 -6.90 15.20
N GLN A 110 -27.43 -8.06 15.86
CA GLN A 110 -27.32 -9.35 15.18
C GLN A 110 -28.52 -9.65 14.27
N GLN A 111 -29.67 -9.05 14.59
CA GLN A 111 -30.93 -9.26 13.88
C GLN A 111 -31.12 -8.34 12.66
N ILE A 112 -30.50 -7.14 12.65
CA ILE A 112 -30.61 -6.17 11.55
C ILE A 112 -29.65 -6.51 10.39
N GLY A 113 -28.52 -7.18 10.67
CA GLY A 113 -27.68 -7.73 9.62
C GLY A 113 -26.31 -8.21 10.10
N LYS A 114 -25.85 -9.35 9.58
CA LYS A 114 -24.53 -9.94 9.89
C LYS A 114 -23.38 -8.96 9.66
N TRP A 115 -23.46 -8.10 8.65
CA TRP A 115 -22.45 -7.08 8.35
C TRP A 115 -22.37 -5.97 9.43
N LEU A 116 -23.50 -5.58 10.04
CA LEU A 116 -23.50 -4.58 11.12
C LEU A 116 -22.83 -5.12 12.37
N ALA A 117 -23.02 -6.41 12.67
CA ALA A 117 -22.32 -7.08 13.76
C ALA A 117 -20.79 -7.13 13.49
N LEU A 118 -20.38 -7.43 12.26
CA LEU A 118 -18.97 -7.40 11.84
C LEU A 118 -18.35 -6.00 11.97
N PHE A 119 -19.09 -4.96 11.56
CA PHE A 119 -18.67 -3.57 11.70
C PHE A 119 -18.61 -3.14 13.18
N TYR A 120 -19.54 -3.60 14.00
CA TYR A 120 -19.53 -3.33 15.44
C TYR A 120 -18.29 -3.93 16.13
N ILE A 121 -17.92 -5.17 15.78
CA ILE A 121 -16.69 -5.81 16.27
C ILE A 121 -15.47 -4.99 15.84
N TYR A 122 -15.43 -4.53 14.60
CA TYR A 122 -14.36 -3.66 14.08
C TYR A 122 -14.28 -2.31 14.83
N TYR A 123 -15.43 -1.67 15.12
CA TYR A 123 -15.50 -0.40 15.84
C TYR A 123 -15.04 -0.50 17.30
N GLN A 124 -15.27 -1.64 17.97
CA GLN A 124 -14.85 -1.87 19.35
C GLN A 124 -13.33 -2.07 19.51
N GLN A 125 -12.59 -2.27 18.41
CA GLN A 125 -11.14 -2.45 18.49
C GLN A 125 -10.45 -1.12 18.82
N ASN A 126 -9.45 -1.16 19.71
CA ASN A 126 -8.65 0.02 20.08
C ASN A 126 -7.91 0.66 18.88
N VAL A 127 -7.74 -0.09 17.79
CA VAL A 127 -7.05 0.35 16.56
C VAL A 127 -7.98 1.05 15.57
N PHE A 128 -9.30 1.10 15.83
CA PHE A 128 -10.30 1.67 14.92
C PHE A 128 -9.93 3.09 14.45
N THR A 129 -9.60 3.99 15.38
CA THR A 129 -9.30 5.39 15.03
C THR A 129 -8.11 5.53 14.07
N ALA A 130 -7.07 4.72 14.27
CA ALA A 130 -5.90 4.72 13.38
C ALA A 130 -6.27 4.16 12.00
N ALA A 131 -6.97 3.01 11.96
CA ALA A 131 -7.39 2.35 10.73
C ALA A 131 -8.41 3.17 9.92
N PHE A 132 -9.33 3.87 10.60
CA PHE A 132 -10.25 4.81 9.97
C PHE A 132 -9.51 6.05 9.42
N GLY A 133 -8.51 6.57 10.16
CA GLY A 133 -7.61 7.62 9.68
C GLY A 133 -6.88 7.22 8.39
N LEU A 134 -6.41 5.97 8.29
CA LEU A 134 -5.82 5.44 7.05
C LEU A 134 -6.82 5.43 5.89
N THR A 135 -8.07 5.08 6.14
CA THR A 135 -9.12 5.10 5.12
C THR A 135 -9.38 6.51 4.59
N LEU A 136 -9.45 7.50 5.48
CA LEU A 136 -9.57 8.91 5.09
C LEU A 136 -8.32 9.40 4.33
N LEU A 137 -7.14 8.90 4.70
CA LEU A 137 -5.91 9.19 3.97
C LEU A 137 -5.97 8.63 2.54
N TYR A 138 -6.48 7.41 2.35
CA TYR A 138 -6.69 6.83 1.01
C TYR A 138 -7.71 7.62 0.17
N MET A 139 -8.73 8.21 0.80
CA MET A 139 -9.70 9.08 0.13
C MET A 139 -9.07 10.41 -0.31
N THR A 140 -8.26 11.03 0.55
CA THR A 140 -7.75 12.40 0.35
C THR A 140 -6.48 12.47 -0.49
N VAL A 141 -5.59 11.47 -0.40
CA VAL A 141 -4.34 11.46 -1.16
C VAL A 141 -4.65 11.28 -2.64
N LEU A 142 -4.50 12.32 -3.45
CA LEU A 142 -4.51 12.23 -4.91
C LEU A 142 -3.45 11.20 -5.35
N GLY A 143 -3.87 10.19 -6.11
CA GLY A 143 -2.95 9.23 -6.70
C GLY A 143 -2.53 9.67 -8.10
N PHE A 144 -1.55 8.99 -8.68
CA PHE A 144 -1.31 9.01 -10.14
C PHE A 144 -2.44 8.25 -10.89
N ASP A 145 -3.66 8.69 -10.62
CA ASP A 145 -4.91 8.15 -11.15
C ASP A 145 -5.42 9.04 -12.29
N GLY A 146 -6.53 8.63 -12.92
CA GLY A 146 -7.08 9.29 -14.09
C GLY A 146 -7.26 10.81 -13.96
N ILE A 147 -7.65 11.31 -12.78
CA ILE A 147 -7.90 12.74 -12.56
C ILE A 147 -6.60 13.56 -12.66
N ALA A 148 -5.56 13.19 -11.91
CA ALA A 148 -4.28 13.89 -11.92
C ALA A 148 -3.59 13.83 -13.28
N ILE A 149 -3.68 12.68 -13.96
CA ILE A 149 -3.13 12.47 -15.30
C ILE A 149 -3.92 13.28 -16.33
N SER A 150 -5.25 13.35 -16.21
CA SER A 150 -6.11 14.12 -17.14
C SER A 150 -5.87 15.62 -16.99
N TYR A 151 -5.72 16.11 -15.76
CA TYR A 151 -5.38 17.51 -15.49
C TYR A 151 -4.00 17.87 -16.08
N ALA A 152 -2.98 17.06 -15.80
CA ALA A 152 -1.66 17.29 -16.37
C ALA A 152 -1.66 17.20 -17.91
N LYS A 153 -2.47 16.31 -18.50
CA LYS A 153 -2.65 16.26 -19.94
C LYS A 153 -3.39 17.49 -20.49
N SER A 154 -4.37 18.05 -19.77
CA SER A 154 -5.06 19.28 -20.18
C SER A 154 -4.15 20.51 -20.12
N GLU A 155 -3.15 20.51 -19.24
CA GLU A 155 -2.09 21.54 -19.17
C GLU A 155 -0.98 21.33 -20.22
N GLY A 156 -1.13 20.34 -21.12
CA GLY A 156 -0.21 20.13 -22.24
C GLY A 156 1.06 19.34 -21.89
N LEU A 157 1.10 18.59 -20.77
CA LEU A 157 2.23 17.70 -20.49
C LEU A 157 2.25 16.53 -21.47
N SER A 158 3.43 16.27 -22.04
CA SER A 158 3.68 15.09 -22.87
C SER A 158 3.55 13.80 -22.06
N ALA A 159 3.11 12.72 -22.72
CA ALA A 159 2.96 11.40 -22.13
C ALA A 159 4.27 10.85 -21.54
N LEU A 160 5.42 11.26 -22.09
CA LEU A 160 6.74 10.88 -21.57
C LEU A 160 6.97 11.41 -20.15
N TRP A 161 6.65 12.68 -19.88
CA TRP A 161 6.80 13.31 -18.56
C TRP A 161 5.86 12.72 -17.52
N LEU A 162 4.63 12.39 -17.94
CA LEU A 162 3.68 11.66 -17.11
C LEU A 162 4.22 10.28 -16.70
N GLY A 163 4.88 9.58 -17.63
CA GLY A 163 5.54 8.30 -17.37
C GLY A 163 6.70 8.43 -16.36
N ILE A 164 7.57 9.42 -16.54
CA ILE A 164 8.71 9.68 -15.63
C ILE A 164 8.21 10.03 -14.22
N LEU A 165 7.25 10.94 -14.09
CA LEU A 165 6.76 11.34 -12.77
C LEU A 165 6.05 10.18 -12.04
N ARG A 166 5.35 9.32 -12.79
CA ARG A 166 4.74 8.10 -12.25
C ARG A 166 5.78 7.10 -11.75
N SER A 167 6.89 6.92 -12.47
CA SER A 167 7.97 6.02 -12.04
C SER A 167 8.71 6.56 -10.81
N VAL A 168 8.95 7.88 -10.76
CA VAL A 168 9.46 8.57 -9.57
C VAL A 168 8.54 8.34 -8.38
N GLY A 169 7.23 8.53 -8.52
CA GLY A 169 6.26 8.24 -7.45
C GLY A 169 6.22 6.78 -6.99
N ALA A 170 6.54 5.82 -7.87
CA ALA A 170 6.70 4.43 -7.48
C ALA A 170 7.99 4.20 -6.68
N ALA A 171 9.11 4.82 -7.09
CA ALA A 171 10.36 4.76 -6.35
C ALA A 171 10.23 5.36 -4.94
N PHE A 172 9.57 6.51 -4.80
CA PHE A 172 9.25 7.10 -3.49
C PHE A 172 8.40 6.17 -2.60
N GLY A 173 7.51 5.36 -3.19
CA GLY A 173 6.76 4.35 -2.45
C GLY A 173 7.62 3.21 -1.92
N ILE A 174 8.57 2.72 -2.72
CA ILE A 174 9.53 1.70 -2.30
C ILE A 174 10.43 2.26 -1.19
N ILE A 175 10.93 3.49 -1.35
CA ILE A 175 11.73 4.19 -0.33
C ILE A 175 10.94 4.33 0.97
N GLY A 176 9.65 4.67 0.91
CA GLY A 176 8.77 4.75 2.08
C GLY A 176 8.66 3.41 2.83
N ALA A 177 8.63 2.28 2.13
CA ALA A 177 8.59 0.96 2.73
C ALA A 177 9.90 0.59 3.45
N PHE A 178 11.05 0.89 2.83
CA PHE A 178 12.35 0.69 3.48
C PHE A 178 12.54 1.64 4.67
N LEU A 179 12.14 2.90 4.51
CA LEU A 179 12.22 3.89 5.57
C LEU A 179 11.40 3.47 6.79
N TYR A 180 10.20 2.91 6.58
CA TYR A 180 9.39 2.34 7.65
C TYR A 180 10.16 1.26 8.44
N SER A 181 10.74 0.27 7.76
CA SER A 181 11.50 -0.81 8.39
C SER A 181 12.72 -0.30 9.18
N VAL A 182 13.44 0.69 8.64
CA VAL A 182 14.60 1.30 9.31
C VAL A 182 14.19 2.07 10.57
N ILE A 183 13.10 2.84 10.52
CA ILE A 183 12.64 3.61 11.68
C ILE A 183 12.18 2.67 12.79
N GLU A 184 11.51 1.57 12.45
CA GLU A 184 11.02 0.64 13.44
C GLU A 184 12.13 -0.19 14.12
N THR A 185 13.10 -0.67 13.35
CA THR A 185 14.27 -1.38 13.92
C THR A 185 15.07 -0.52 14.91
N ARG A 186 14.95 0.80 14.86
CA ARG A 186 15.56 1.73 15.83
C ARG A 186 14.60 2.26 16.91
N SER A 187 13.29 2.21 16.73
CA SER A 187 12.33 2.78 17.68
C SER A 187 11.01 2.01 17.68
N SER A 188 10.58 1.57 18.87
CA SER A 188 9.29 0.90 19.10
C SER A 188 8.14 1.57 18.33
N ALA A 189 7.29 0.75 17.68
CA ALA A 189 6.31 1.08 16.64
C ALA A 189 5.41 2.31 16.89
N ARG A 190 5.26 2.76 18.14
CA ARG A 190 4.50 3.96 18.52
C ARG A 190 5.24 5.29 18.29
N LYS A 191 6.58 5.30 18.31
CA LYS A 191 7.41 6.51 18.09
C LYS A 191 7.85 6.65 16.64
N SER A 192 7.92 5.54 15.90
CA SER A 192 8.34 5.52 14.49
C SER A 192 7.39 6.29 13.57
N GLY A 193 6.06 6.14 13.76
CA GLY A 193 5.06 6.87 12.97
C GLY A 193 5.15 8.40 13.13
N LEU A 194 5.34 8.89 14.36
CA LEU A 194 5.46 10.33 14.63
C LEU A 194 6.79 10.91 14.15
N ILE A 195 7.90 10.19 14.35
CA ILE A 195 9.23 10.63 13.91
C ILE A 195 9.31 10.59 12.38
N GLY A 196 8.74 9.57 11.73
CA GLY A 196 8.62 9.50 10.28
C GLY A 196 7.85 10.68 9.70
N MET A 197 6.70 11.04 10.31
CA MET A 197 5.92 12.22 9.89
C MET A 197 6.68 13.54 10.09
N ILE A 198 7.48 13.68 11.16
CA ILE A 198 8.27 14.89 11.45
C ILE A 198 9.47 15.02 10.52
N ILE A 199 10.22 13.94 10.30
CA ILE A 199 11.36 13.91 9.35
C ILE A 199 10.87 14.16 7.94
N TRP A 200 9.72 13.59 7.58
CA TRP A 200 9.11 13.79 6.28
C TRP A 200 8.62 15.22 6.06
N TRP A 201 8.04 15.85 7.09
CA TRP A 201 7.68 17.26 7.09
C TRP A 201 8.91 18.16 6.88
N GLN A 202 10.05 17.84 7.50
CA GLN A 202 11.31 18.57 7.30
C GLN A 202 11.88 18.38 5.88
N GLN A 203 11.90 17.15 5.34
CA GLN A 203 12.38 16.89 3.99
C GLN A 203 11.53 17.56 2.90
N MET A 204 10.21 17.66 3.12
CA MET A 204 9.30 18.42 2.27
C MET A 204 9.69 19.90 2.23
N GLN A 205 9.92 20.52 3.39
CA GLN A 205 10.34 21.92 3.46
C GLN A 205 11.68 22.16 2.74
N ASP A 206 12.65 21.26 2.92
CA ASP A 206 13.97 21.35 2.28
C ASP A 206 13.92 21.11 0.76
N SER A 207 12.97 20.30 0.28
CA SER A 207 12.75 20.10 -1.15
C SER A 207 12.20 21.37 -1.82
N PHE A 208 11.33 22.12 -1.14
CA PHE A 208 10.85 23.42 -1.60
C PHE A 208 11.91 24.53 -1.55
N THR A 209 12.90 24.44 -0.64
CA THR A 209 14.03 25.39 -0.62
C THR A 209 15.11 25.05 -1.64
N PHE A 210 15.35 23.77 -1.93
CA PHE A 210 16.33 23.32 -2.94
C PHE A 210 15.89 23.62 -4.38
N ILE A 211 14.59 23.52 -4.69
CA ILE A 211 14.04 23.92 -6.00
C ILE A 211 14.27 25.43 -6.26
N ARG A 212 14.41 26.25 -5.21
CA ARG A 212 14.70 27.69 -5.34
C ARG A 212 16.16 27.99 -5.72
N ASN A 213 17.09 27.05 -5.49
CA ASN A 213 18.53 27.30 -5.56
C ASN A 213 19.25 26.63 -6.76
N LYS A 214 18.54 25.92 -7.64
CA LYS A 214 19.11 25.46 -8.92
C LYS A 214 18.71 26.39 -10.06
N ASN A 215 19.32 27.58 -10.08
CA ASN A 215 19.63 28.24 -11.34
C ASN A 215 21.06 27.83 -11.73
N GLU A 216 21.25 27.43 -12.99
CA GLU A 216 22.50 26.99 -13.65
C GLU A 216 22.94 25.53 -13.43
N SER A 217 22.64 24.66 -14.40
CA SER A 217 23.57 24.31 -15.50
C SER A 217 23.09 23.07 -16.27
N GLU A 218 22.80 23.31 -17.56
CA GLU A 218 23.04 22.50 -18.78
C GLU A 218 23.00 20.96 -18.75
N ILE A 219 22.10 20.35 -19.54
CA ILE A 219 22.40 19.51 -20.74
C ILE A 219 21.06 19.02 -21.37
N ASP A 220 20.84 19.53 -22.57
CA ASP A 220 20.40 18.93 -23.84
C ASP A 220 19.05 18.19 -24.06
N SER A 221 18.35 18.75 -25.06
CA SER A 221 17.34 18.26 -26.03
C SER A 221 16.33 17.15 -25.69
N HIS A 222 15.16 17.56 -25.20
CA HIS A 222 13.88 17.49 -25.94
C HIS A 222 12.91 18.48 -25.29
N SER A 223 12.46 19.47 -26.07
CA SER A 223 11.94 20.79 -25.66
C SER A 223 10.87 20.80 -24.56
N ILE A 224 11.29 21.19 -23.36
CA ILE A 224 10.57 22.08 -22.44
C ILE A 224 11.50 23.27 -22.21
N GLU A 225 11.04 24.51 -22.38
CA GLU A 225 11.80 25.68 -21.95
C GLU A 225 11.78 25.74 -20.42
N TRP A 226 12.82 25.16 -19.79
CA TRP A 226 12.99 25.11 -18.33
C TRP A 226 13.18 26.49 -17.69
N SER A 227 13.50 27.52 -18.48
CA SER A 227 13.65 28.90 -18.05
C SER A 227 12.32 29.62 -17.83
N THR A 228 11.26 29.22 -18.54
CA THR A 228 9.93 29.86 -18.51
C THR A 228 8.83 28.95 -17.97
N TRP A 229 9.12 27.65 -17.78
CA TRP A 229 8.14 26.64 -17.35
C TRP A 229 6.86 26.65 -18.18
N THR A 230 6.97 26.92 -19.48
CA THR A 230 5.83 27.00 -20.40
C THR A 230 5.90 25.91 -21.46
N SER A 231 4.76 25.29 -21.76
CA SER A 231 4.57 24.40 -22.91
C SER A 231 3.34 24.90 -23.66
N GLY A 232 3.52 25.27 -24.92
CA GLY A 232 2.41 25.74 -25.77
C GLY A 232 1.70 27.01 -25.28
N GLY A 233 2.36 27.88 -24.50
CA GLY A 233 1.78 29.13 -23.99
C GLY A 233 1.07 29.04 -22.64
N HIS A 234 0.99 27.84 -22.03
CA HIS A 234 0.45 27.62 -20.69
C HIS A 234 1.57 27.30 -19.68
N SER A 235 1.39 27.74 -18.42
CA SER A 235 2.35 27.50 -17.33
C SER A 235 2.21 26.07 -16.78
N ILE A 236 3.26 25.27 -16.89
CA ILE A 236 3.29 23.86 -16.48
C ILE A 236 3.63 23.72 -14.98
N ILE A 237 3.97 24.83 -14.30
CA ILE A 237 4.38 24.84 -12.89
C ILE A 237 3.35 24.18 -11.99
N SER A 238 2.06 24.50 -12.15
CA SER A 238 0.99 23.95 -11.31
C SER A 238 0.90 22.42 -11.42
N ALA A 239 0.97 21.90 -12.65
CA ALA A 239 0.92 20.48 -12.92
C ALA A 239 2.16 19.74 -12.39
N PHE A 240 3.37 20.29 -12.57
CA PHE A 240 4.58 19.69 -12.00
C PHE A 240 4.58 19.71 -10.47
N THR A 241 4.23 20.84 -9.84
CA THR A 241 4.13 20.95 -8.38
C THR A 241 3.08 19.99 -7.83
N MET A 242 1.93 19.84 -8.50
CA MET A 242 0.90 18.86 -8.12
C MET A 242 1.43 17.42 -8.21
N LEU A 243 2.08 17.04 -9.31
CA LEU A 243 2.59 15.67 -9.51
C LEU A 243 3.74 15.32 -8.55
N ILE A 244 4.61 16.28 -8.23
CA ILE A 244 5.63 16.13 -7.18
C ILE A 244 4.95 15.96 -5.81
N GLY A 245 3.95 16.80 -5.49
CA GLY A 245 3.17 16.67 -4.26
C GLY A 245 2.53 15.29 -4.10
N ILE A 246 2.01 14.72 -5.19
CA ILE A 246 1.48 13.34 -5.23
C ILE A 246 2.58 12.30 -4.99
N ALA A 247 3.73 12.45 -5.65
CA ALA A 247 4.85 11.53 -5.48
C ALA A 247 5.34 11.50 -4.02
N VAL A 248 5.44 12.68 -3.40
CA VAL A 248 5.84 12.77 -1.99
C VAL A 248 4.74 12.17 -1.12
N ALA A 249 3.48 12.58 -1.25
CA ALA A 249 2.34 12.07 -0.48
C ALA A 249 2.24 10.53 -0.46
N ARG A 250 2.64 9.86 -1.55
CA ARG A 250 2.71 8.39 -1.61
C ARG A 250 3.70 7.79 -0.61
N LEU A 251 4.85 8.41 -0.38
CA LEU A 251 5.80 7.94 0.63
C LEU A 251 5.13 7.91 2.02
N GLY A 252 4.47 9.01 2.40
CA GLY A 252 3.75 9.10 3.68
C GLY A 252 2.59 8.09 3.78
N LEU A 253 1.83 7.94 2.70
CA LEU A 253 0.73 6.97 2.62
C LEU A 253 1.22 5.53 2.84
N TYR A 254 2.31 5.12 2.17
CA TYR A 254 2.82 3.75 2.30
C TYR A 254 3.45 3.48 3.67
N MET A 255 4.09 4.48 4.28
CA MET A 255 4.61 4.38 5.64
C MET A 255 3.48 4.25 6.67
N ALA A 256 2.42 5.05 6.53
CA ALA A 256 1.23 4.95 7.39
C ALA A 256 0.50 3.61 7.22
N ASP A 257 0.36 3.13 5.98
CA ASP A 257 -0.25 1.83 5.66
C ASP A 257 0.51 0.66 6.32
N LEU A 258 1.84 0.66 6.25
CA LEU A 258 2.68 -0.34 6.90
C LEU A 258 2.58 -0.27 8.43
N SER A 259 2.66 0.94 9.00
CA SER A 259 2.55 1.15 10.45
C SER A 259 1.22 0.67 11.01
N ILE A 260 0.12 1.04 10.35
CA ILE A 260 -1.23 0.69 10.82
C ILE A 260 -1.49 -0.80 10.59
N SER A 261 -1.02 -1.36 9.47
CA SER A 261 -1.08 -2.81 9.24
C SER A 261 -0.38 -3.59 10.34
N GLN A 262 0.78 -3.14 10.79
CA GLN A 262 1.50 -3.80 11.87
C GLN A 262 0.82 -3.63 13.22
N ILE A 263 0.37 -2.43 13.57
CA ILE A 263 -0.40 -2.20 14.80
C ILE A 263 -1.64 -3.10 14.82
N MET A 264 -2.32 -3.25 13.68
CA MET A 264 -3.46 -4.16 13.55
C MET A 264 -3.05 -5.63 13.69
N GLN A 265 -1.92 -6.06 13.14
CA GLN A 265 -1.42 -7.44 13.29
C GLN A 265 -1.06 -7.79 14.74
N GLU A 266 -0.45 -6.85 15.49
CA GLU A 266 -0.01 -7.04 16.87
C GLU A 266 -1.14 -6.89 17.90
N THR A 267 -2.10 -6.01 17.64
CA THR A 267 -3.15 -5.68 18.62
C THR A 267 -4.41 -6.56 18.45
N VAL A 268 -4.67 -7.07 17.25
CA VAL A 268 -5.88 -7.83 16.95
C VAL A 268 -5.64 -9.32 17.16
N LEU A 269 -6.59 -9.95 17.86
CA LEU A 269 -6.62 -11.39 18.17
C LEU A 269 -6.64 -12.21 16.87
N GLU A 270 -5.89 -13.31 16.82
CA GLU A 270 -5.74 -14.16 15.62
C GLU A 270 -7.08 -14.64 15.06
N GLY A 271 -7.99 -15.03 15.95
CA GLY A 271 -9.32 -15.50 15.60
C GLY A 271 -10.29 -14.42 15.09
N GLU A 272 -9.94 -13.14 15.14
CA GLU A 272 -10.71 -12.01 14.60
C GLU A 272 -9.94 -11.19 13.54
N ARG A 273 -8.63 -11.41 13.39
CA ARG A 273 -7.72 -10.66 12.53
C ARG A 273 -8.22 -10.58 11.08
N ASN A 274 -8.54 -11.72 10.49
CA ASN A 274 -9.03 -11.79 9.10
C ASN A 274 -10.35 -11.01 8.91
N THR A 275 -11.21 -11.01 9.92
CA THR A 275 -12.49 -10.27 9.90
C THR A 275 -12.25 -8.76 9.96
N VAL A 276 -11.40 -8.31 10.89
CA VAL A 276 -11.08 -6.89 11.08
C VAL A 276 -10.38 -6.34 9.82
N PHE A 277 -9.41 -7.05 9.26
CA PHE A 277 -8.77 -6.66 7.99
C PHE A 277 -9.75 -6.66 6.81
N GLY A 278 -10.66 -7.63 6.73
CA GLY A 278 -11.68 -7.67 5.68
C GLY A 278 -12.63 -6.46 5.73
N VAL A 279 -13.07 -6.06 6.92
CA VAL A 279 -13.91 -4.86 7.10
C VAL A 279 -13.12 -3.60 6.78
N GLN A 280 -11.88 -3.48 7.26
CA GLN A 280 -11.00 -2.35 6.95
C GLN A 280 -10.82 -2.18 5.44
N ASP A 281 -10.47 -3.23 4.73
CA ASP A 281 -10.28 -3.18 3.28
C ASP A 281 -11.58 -2.80 2.56
N SER A 282 -12.73 -3.29 3.03
CA SER A 282 -14.03 -2.94 2.46
C SER A 282 -14.34 -1.44 2.62
N ILE A 283 -14.07 -0.87 3.80
CA ILE A 283 -14.25 0.56 4.06
C ILE A 283 -13.26 1.37 3.20
N ALA A 284 -12.00 0.96 3.13
CA ALA A 284 -11.00 1.61 2.29
C ALA A 284 -11.41 1.63 0.80
N GLN A 285 -11.93 0.51 0.29
CA GLN A 285 -12.45 0.43 -1.08
C GLN A 285 -13.71 1.28 -1.28
N PHE A 286 -14.62 1.32 -0.31
CA PHE A 286 -15.80 2.18 -0.39
C PHE A 286 -15.42 3.66 -0.52
N PHE A 287 -14.49 4.14 0.31
CA PHE A 287 -13.99 5.51 0.24
C PHE A 287 -13.14 5.78 -1.00
N SER A 288 -12.40 4.78 -1.49
CA SER A 288 -11.64 4.93 -2.74
C SER A 288 -12.55 5.08 -3.96
N VAL A 289 -13.71 4.42 -3.96
CA VAL A 289 -14.74 4.58 -4.99
C VAL A 289 -15.39 5.96 -4.94
N LEU A 290 -15.67 6.49 -3.74
CA LEU A 290 -16.25 7.84 -3.58
C LEU A 290 -15.36 8.97 -4.13
N LYS A 291 -14.06 8.72 -4.25
CA LYS A 291 -13.08 9.67 -4.78
C LYS A 291 -13.07 9.75 -6.31
N ARG A 292 -13.53 8.69 -7.01
CA ARG A 292 -13.55 8.65 -8.48
C ARG A 292 -14.75 9.41 -9.04
#